data_AF-A0A1F8H7S6-F1
#
_entry.id   AF-A0A1F8H7S6-F1
#
_cell.length_a   1.000
_cell.length_b   1.000
_cell.length_c   1.000
_cell.angle_alpha   90.00
_cell.angle_beta   90.00
_cell.angle_gamma   90.00
#
_symmetry.space_group_name_H-M   'P 1'
#
loop_
_entity.id
_entity.type
_entity.pdbx_description
1 polymer ?
#
loop_
_entity_poly.entity_id
_entity_poly.type
_entity_poly.pdbx_seq_one_letter_code
_entity_poly.pdbx_strand_id
1 'polypeptide(L)'
;MKEILIDVPVCNQRELSPEWAWRGCAICSLWMLLKWNNRGISVSPEELLKEGLTLNGYVENVGWGHRVITELGARHGMILDYAKKFYYTPEEKQEGLKLIAECLKAGKPVIASIFKELNHSKDGHLVVLRGIREFSGTVIGFDIQDPDPTWRGHNYLLARQEFLDGWRGGLIWPK
;
A
#
# COMPACT_ATOMS: atom_id res chain seq x y z
N MET A 1 -25.10 -5.42 5.12
CA MET A 1 -23.78 -4.81 4.82
C MET A 1 -22.77 -5.52 5.69
N LYS A 2 -21.62 -5.93 5.13
CA LYS A 2 -20.53 -6.60 5.85
C LYS A 2 -19.28 -5.74 5.75
N GLU A 3 -18.56 -5.60 6.85
CA GLU A 3 -17.29 -4.89 6.90
C GLU A 3 -16.20 -5.85 7.36
N ILE A 4 -15.06 -5.81 6.67
CA ILE A 4 -13.84 -6.50 7.06
C ILE A 4 -12.80 -5.41 7.25
N LEU A 5 -12.22 -5.33 8.44
CA LEU A 5 -11.20 -4.34 8.78
C LEU A 5 -10.09 -5.04 9.56
N ILE A 6 -8.85 -4.84 9.11
CA ILE A 6 -7.64 -5.41 9.69
C ILE A 6 -6.98 -4.31 10.49
N ASP A 7 -6.64 -4.60 11.75
CA ASP A 7 -5.82 -3.68 12.55
C ASP A 7 -4.38 -3.68 12.03
N VAL A 8 -4.00 -2.56 11.41
CA VAL A 8 -2.66 -2.33 10.87
C VAL A 8 -2.06 -1.11 11.59
N PRO A 9 -0.86 -1.24 12.20
CA PRO A 9 -0.15 -0.11 12.80
C PRO A 9 0.09 0.99 11.77
N VAL A 10 -0.15 2.25 12.16
CA VAL A 10 0.06 3.41 11.28
C VAL A 10 1.54 3.80 11.27
N CYS A 11 2.07 4.11 10.09
CA CYS A 11 3.34 4.81 9.89
C CYS A 11 3.09 6.17 9.26
N ASN A 12 3.57 7.24 9.89
CA ASN A 12 3.48 8.58 9.34
C ASN A 12 4.76 8.92 8.59
N GLN A 13 4.71 9.02 7.26
CA GLN A 13 5.91 9.31 6.47
C GLN A 13 6.48 10.71 6.78
N ARG A 14 5.70 11.60 7.40
CA ARG A 14 6.15 12.95 7.79
C ARG A 14 7.15 12.95 8.95
N GLU A 15 7.29 11.82 9.63
CA GLU A 15 8.25 11.61 10.72
C GLU A 15 9.57 11.02 10.24
N LEU A 16 9.67 10.68 8.95
CA LEU A 16 10.96 10.37 8.32
C LEU A 16 11.80 11.64 8.20
N SER A 17 13.09 11.44 7.91
CA SER A 17 14.07 12.47 7.63
C SER A 17 13.52 13.47 6.62
N PRO A 18 13.77 14.79 6.77
CA PRO A 18 13.08 15.82 5.99
C PRO A 18 13.13 15.64 4.47
N GLU A 19 14.23 15.11 3.94
CA GLU A 19 14.42 14.81 2.52
C GLU A 19 13.49 13.69 2.00
N TRP A 20 13.06 12.78 2.89
CA TRP A 20 12.20 11.62 2.59
C TRP A 20 10.75 11.80 3.03
N ALA A 21 10.43 12.85 3.79
CA ALA A 21 9.08 13.11 4.31
C ALA A 21 7.99 13.19 3.22
N TRP A 22 8.36 13.49 1.96
CA TRP A 22 7.46 13.57 0.81
C TRP A 22 7.50 12.33 -0.09
N ARG A 23 8.42 11.40 0.14
CA ARG A 23 8.76 10.29 -0.77
C ARG A 23 8.82 8.93 -0.07
N GLY A 24 8.54 8.88 1.23
CA GLY A 24 8.62 7.67 2.07
C GLY A 24 7.38 6.77 2.07
N CYS A 25 6.37 7.04 1.23
CA CYS A 25 5.09 6.31 1.25
C CYS A 25 5.26 4.79 1.13
N ALA A 26 6.18 4.32 0.27
CA ALA A 26 6.43 2.89 0.08
C ALA A 26 7.10 2.25 1.30
N ILE A 27 8.07 2.93 1.91
CA ILE A 27 8.77 2.45 3.11
C ILE A 27 7.81 2.38 4.29
N CYS A 28 7.03 3.43 4.53
CA CYS A 28 6.02 3.40 5.58
C CYS A 28 4.97 2.31 5.31
N SER A 29 4.47 2.18 4.08
CA SER A 29 3.51 1.12 3.73
C SER A 29 4.06 -0.28 3.97
N LEU A 30 5.33 -0.53 3.62
CA LEU A 30 5.99 -1.79 3.95
C LEU A 30 6.11 -2.00 5.46
N TRP A 31 6.54 -0.97 6.20
CA TRP A 31 6.66 -1.04 7.65
C TRP A 31 5.33 -1.40 8.31
N MET A 32 4.22 -0.82 7.84
CA MET A 32 2.86 -1.12 8.31
C MET A 32 2.53 -2.61 8.13
N LEU A 33 2.83 -3.19 6.96
CA LEU A 33 2.66 -4.62 6.70
C LEU A 33 3.58 -5.50 7.58
N LEU A 34 4.85 -5.13 7.73
CA LEU A 34 5.81 -5.87 8.57
C LEU A 34 5.37 -5.90 10.04
N LYS A 35 4.93 -4.75 10.56
CA LYS A 35 4.43 -4.62 11.93
C LYS A 35 3.10 -5.34 12.15
N TRP A 36 2.23 -5.35 11.15
CA TRP A 36 1.02 -6.17 11.17
C TRP A 36 1.38 -7.66 11.26
N ASN A 37 2.32 -8.14 10.44
CA ASN A 37 2.74 -9.54 10.37
C ASN A 37 3.46 -10.00 11.66
N ASN A 38 4.33 -9.16 12.22
CA ASN A 38 5.04 -9.42 13.46
C ASN A 38 5.12 -8.15 14.31
N ARG A 39 4.26 -8.04 15.32
CA ARG A 39 4.22 -6.88 16.24
C ARG A 39 5.55 -6.64 16.97
N GLY A 40 6.32 -7.71 17.19
CA GLY A 40 7.63 -7.68 17.85
C GLY A 40 8.81 -7.27 16.97
N ILE A 41 8.61 -7.03 15.66
CA ILE A 41 9.71 -6.60 14.77
C ILE A 41 10.33 -5.29 15.28
N SER A 42 11.65 -5.18 15.36
CA SER A 42 12.30 -3.98 15.93
C SER A 42 12.66 -2.92 14.91
N VAL A 43 12.61 -3.24 13.60
CA VAL A 43 13.02 -2.30 12.54
C VAL A 43 12.12 -1.07 12.51
N SER A 44 12.75 0.10 12.46
CA SER A 44 12.10 1.39 12.30
C SER A 44 11.90 1.75 10.82
N PRO A 45 10.97 2.67 10.50
CA PRO A 45 10.83 3.19 9.13
C PRO A 45 12.12 3.80 8.58
N GLU A 46 12.92 4.44 9.43
CA GLU A 46 14.23 5.02 9.08
C GLU A 46 15.29 3.98 8.71
N GLU A 47 15.35 2.86 9.45
CA GLU A 47 16.25 1.76 9.11
C GLU A 47 15.85 1.10 7.79
N LEU A 48 14.55 0.85 7.58
CA LEU A 48 14.03 0.34 6.31
C LEU A 48 14.31 1.28 5.14
N LEU A 49 14.19 2.58 5.36
CA LEU A 49 14.53 3.59 4.36
C LEU A 49 16.00 3.47 3.97
N LYS A 50 16.92 3.48 4.93
CA LYS A 50 18.36 3.35 4.68
C LYS A 50 18.67 2.07 3.91
N GLU A 51 18.11 0.93 4.34
CA GLU A 51 18.26 -0.33 3.62
C GLU A 51 17.74 -0.25 2.18
N GLY A 52 16.55 0.32 1.97
CA GLY A 52 15.99 0.50 0.64
C GLY A 52 16.86 1.34 -0.29
N LEU A 53 17.51 2.38 0.25
CA LEU A 53 18.44 3.22 -0.50
C LEU A 53 19.72 2.47 -0.88
N THR A 54 20.26 1.61 0.00
CA THR A 54 21.42 0.77 -0.36
C THR A 54 21.14 -0.19 -1.51
N LEU A 55 19.87 -0.50 -1.76
CA LEU A 55 19.41 -1.35 -2.86
C LEU A 55 19.08 -0.58 -4.14
N ASN A 56 19.37 0.72 -4.19
CA ASN A 56 18.92 1.62 -5.26
C ASN A 56 17.40 1.51 -5.48
N GLY A 57 16.64 1.39 -4.37
CA GLY A 57 15.19 1.15 -4.41
C GLY A 57 14.36 2.33 -4.87
N TYR A 58 14.90 3.54 -4.74
CA TYR A 58 14.26 4.76 -5.18
C TYR A 58 14.88 5.26 -6.48
N VAL A 59 14.04 5.59 -7.46
CA VAL A 59 14.43 6.22 -8.71
C VAL A 59 13.83 7.61 -8.76
N GLU A 60 14.67 8.63 -8.92
CA GLU A 60 14.24 10.04 -8.98
C GLU A 60 13.17 10.23 -10.06
N ASN A 61 12.12 11.00 -9.73
CA ASN A 61 10.96 11.25 -10.60
C ASN A 61 10.13 10.01 -11.01
N VAL A 62 10.41 8.83 -10.44
CA VAL A 62 9.65 7.59 -10.69
C VAL A 62 9.04 7.06 -9.39
N GLY A 63 9.84 7.00 -8.32
CA GLY A 63 9.45 6.48 -7.02
C GLY A 63 10.12 5.16 -6.65
N TRP A 64 9.51 4.43 -5.72
CA TRP A 64 10.03 3.17 -5.20
C TRP A 64 9.70 1.99 -6.12
N GLY A 65 10.72 1.21 -6.48
CA GLY A 65 10.54 -0.03 -7.23
C GLY A 65 9.88 -1.12 -6.38
N HIS A 66 8.74 -1.66 -6.84
CA HIS A 66 8.01 -2.71 -6.11
C HIS A 66 8.87 -3.94 -5.79
N ARG A 67 9.80 -4.30 -6.68
CA ARG A 67 10.78 -5.38 -6.46
C ARG A 67 11.63 -5.15 -5.21
N VAL A 68 12.07 -3.91 -4.97
CA VAL A 68 12.90 -3.60 -3.81
C VAL A 68 12.06 -3.60 -2.54
N ILE A 69 10.81 -3.16 -2.61
CA ILE A 69 9.88 -3.25 -1.48
C ILE A 69 9.63 -4.72 -1.07
N THR A 70 9.46 -5.63 -2.04
CA THR A 70 9.32 -7.06 -1.71
C THR A 70 10.63 -7.68 -1.22
N GLU A 71 11.79 -7.24 -1.74
CA GLU A 71 13.10 -7.67 -1.26
C GLU A 71 13.35 -7.25 0.20
N LEU A 72 13.00 -6.02 0.56
CA LEU A 72 13.03 -5.54 1.95
C LEU A 72 12.10 -6.35 2.83
N GLY A 73 10.87 -6.61 2.38
CA GLY A 73 9.94 -7.49 3.11
C GLY A 73 10.57 -8.85 3.43
N ALA A 74 11.20 -9.48 2.43
CA ALA A 74 11.83 -10.78 2.60
C ALA A 74 13.00 -10.76 3.61
N ARG A 75 13.82 -9.70 3.61
CA ARG A 75 14.92 -9.51 4.58
C ARG A 75 14.41 -9.42 6.02
N HIS A 76 13.18 -8.93 6.20
CA HIS A 76 12.52 -8.77 7.49
C HIS A 76 11.49 -9.87 7.79
N GLY A 77 11.60 -11.02 7.10
CA GLY A 77 10.83 -12.23 7.42
C GLY A 77 9.41 -12.27 6.85
N MET A 78 9.09 -11.41 5.88
CA MET A 78 7.78 -11.36 5.24
C MET A 78 7.90 -11.56 3.72
N ILE A 79 7.38 -12.68 3.21
CA ILE A 79 7.37 -12.93 1.77
C ILE A 79 6.20 -12.18 1.13
N LEU A 80 6.56 -11.23 0.27
CA LEU A 80 5.62 -10.42 -0.52
C LEU A 80 5.72 -10.80 -1.99
N ASP A 81 4.59 -10.75 -2.69
CA ASP A 81 4.52 -10.76 -4.15
C ASP A 81 4.08 -9.38 -4.65
N TYR A 82 4.26 -9.11 -5.94
CA TYR A 82 3.88 -7.84 -6.55
C TYR A 82 3.43 -8.00 -7.99
N ALA A 83 2.58 -7.08 -8.43
CA ALA A 83 2.12 -7.02 -9.81
C ALA A 83 3.31 -6.63 -10.72
N LYS A 84 3.82 -7.61 -11.49
CA LYS A 84 4.97 -7.41 -12.41
C LYS A 84 4.67 -6.45 -13.55
N LYS A 85 3.39 -6.31 -13.88
CA LYS A 85 2.83 -5.28 -14.76
C LYS A 85 1.68 -4.63 -14.00
N PHE A 86 1.50 -3.33 -14.19
CA PHE A 86 0.37 -2.65 -13.58
C PHE A 86 -0.89 -3.04 -14.34
N TYR A 87 -2.00 -3.19 -13.61
CA TYR A 87 -3.31 -3.44 -14.21
C TYR A 87 -3.82 -2.16 -14.90
N TYR A 88 -3.70 -2.10 -16.22
CA TYR A 88 -4.02 -0.92 -17.02
C TYR A 88 -5.43 -1.00 -17.62
N THR A 89 -5.88 -2.18 -18.04
CA THR A 89 -7.20 -2.34 -18.65
C THR A 89 -8.31 -2.54 -17.60
N PRO A 90 -9.58 -2.30 -17.96
CA PRO A 90 -10.71 -2.60 -17.07
C PRO A 90 -10.73 -4.07 -16.63
N GLU A 91 -10.41 -5.00 -17.52
CA GLU A 91 -10.38 -6.45 -17.25
C GLU A 91 -9.28 -6.79 -16.24
N GLU A 92 -8.07 -6.30 -16.49
CA GLU A 92 -6.93 -6.41 -15.58
C GLU A 92 -7.26 -5.83 -14.21
N LYS A 93 -7.89 -4.66 -14.15
CA LYS A 93 -8.33 -4.06 -12.89
C LYS A 93 -9.35 -4.93 -12.16
N GLN A 94 -10.27 -5.61 -12.86
CA GLN A 94 -11.18 -6.56 -12.21
C GLN A 94 -10.45 -7.76 -11.61
N GLU A 95 -9.42 -8.27 -12.27
CA GLU A 95 -8.58 -9.34 -11.72
C GLU A 95 -7.86 -8.90 -10.45
N GLY A 96 -7.22 -7.73 -10.48
CA GLY A 96 -6.56 -7.21 -9.28
C GLY A 96 -7.54 -6.86 -8.15
N LEU A 97 -8.77 -6.44 -8.45
CA LEU A 97 -9.80 -6.27 -7.42
C LEU A 97 -10.18 -7.60 -6.75
N LYS A 98 -10.26 -8.71 -7.51
CA LYS A 98 -10.51 -10.04 -6.94
C LYS A 98 -9.37 -10.42 -6.00
N LEU A 99 -8.13 -10.25 -6.43
CA LEU A 99 -6.94 -10.51 -5.61
C LEU A 99 -6.93 -9.68 -4.32
N ILE A 100 -7.21 -8.38 -4.40
CA ILE A 100 -7.33 -7.50 -3.23
C ILE A 100 -8.41 -8.03 -2.26
N ALA A 101 -9.60 -8.35 -2.79
CA ALA A 101 -10.70 -8.83 -1.97
C ALA A 101 -10.39 -10.17 -1.31
N GLU A 102 -9.73 -11.10 -2.01
CA GLU A 102 -9.28 -12.39 -1.49
C GLU A 102 -8.25 -12.22 -0.36
N CYS A 103 -7.25 -11.34 -0.56
CA CYS A 103 -6.26 -11.03 0.48
C CYS A 103 -6.94 -10.47 1.74
N LEU A 104 -7.79 -9.45 1.57
CA LEU A 104 -8.46 -8.79 2.69
C LEU A 104 -9.43 -9.74 3.43
N LYS A 105 -10.13 -10.62 2.71
CA LYS A 105 -10.96 -11.68 3.31
C LYS A 105 -10.14 -12.71 4.08
N ALA A 106 -8.91 -12.98 3.65
CA ALA A 106 -7.95 -13.81 4.36
C ALA A 106 -7.23 -13.07 5.51
N GLY A 107 -7.61 -11.83 5.81
CA GLY A 107 -7.00 -11.02 6.86
C GLY A 107 -5.64 -10.44 6.49
N LYS A 108 -5.26 -10.44 5.20
CA LYS A 108 -3.98 -9.95 4.70
C LYS A 108 -4.14 -8.54 4.10
N PRO A 109 -3.55 -7.48 4.68
CA PRO A 109 -3.56 -6.14 4.10
C PRO A 109 -2.67 -6.09 2.84
N VAL A 110 -2.99 -5.18 1.92
CA VAL A 110 -2.35 -5.08 0.59
C VAL A 110 -1.86 -3.66 0.37
N ILE A 111 -0.69 -3.48 -0.23
CA ILE A 111 -0.23 -2.14 -0.66
C ILE A 111 -0.71 -1.90 -2.08
N ALA A 112 -1.31 -0.75 -2.35
CA ALA A 112 -1.77 -0.34 -3.66
C ALA A 112 -1.10 0.96 -4.11
N SER A 113 -0.78 1.05 -5.40
CA SER A 113 -0.32 2.30 -6.02
C SER A 113 -1.50 3.09 -6.55
N ILE A 114 -1.76 4.25 -5.94
CA ILE A 114 -2.78 5.20 -6.37
C ILE A 114 -2.12 6.46 -6.93
N PHE A 115 -2.88 7.26 -7.66
CA PHE A 115 -2.51 8.66 -7.90
C PHE A 115 -2.62 9.42 -6.57
N LYS A 116 -1.63 10.26 -6.25
CA LYS A 116 -1.68 11.06 -5.03
C LYS A 116 -2.97 11.89 -5.00
N GLU A 117 -3.71 11.79 -3.89
CA GLU A 117 -5.03 12.43 -3.71
C GLU A 117 -6.07 12.05 -4.79
N LEU A 118 -5.89 10.89 -5.43
CA LEU A 118 -6.68 10.40 -6.56
C LEU A 118 -6.68 11.36 -7.76
N ASN A 119 -5.64 12.19 -7.90
CA ASN A 119 -5.52 13.14 -8.99
C ASN A 119 -4.53 12.66 -10.05
N HIS A 120 -5.02 12.39 -11.26
CA HIS A 120 -4.24 11.89 -12.40
C HIS A 120 -3.09 12.80 -12.85
N SER A 121 -3.09 14.09 -12.48
CA SER A 121 -1.97 14.99 -12.78
C SER A 121 -0.84 14.93 -11.76
N LYS A 122 -1.01 14.18 -10.66
CA LYS A 122 -0.02 14.01 -9.60
C LYS A 122 0.71 12.68 -9.71
N ASP A 123 1.87 12.61 -9.06
CA ASP A 123 2.70 11.42 -8.99
C ASP A 123 2.03 10.25 -8.28
N GLY A 124 2.68 9.09 -8.38
CA GLY A 124 2.30 7.89 -7.67
C GLY A 124 2.42 8.00 -6.15
N HIS A 125 1.51 7.32 -5.46
CA HIS A 125 1.50 7.20 -4.01
C HIS A 125 1.18 5.76 -3.61
N LEU A 126 1.90 5.21 -2.62
CA LEU A 126 1.60 3.88 -2.08
C LEU A 126 0.82 4.02 -0.78
N VAL A 127 -0.28 3.29 -0.70
CA VAL A 127 -1.17 3.23 0.47
C VAL A 127 -1.46 1.79 0.83
N VAL A 128 -1.89 1.53 2.06
CA VAL A 128 -2.31 0.20 2.52
C VAL A 128 -3.82 0.08 2.44
N LEU A 129 -4.32 -0.90 1.70
CA LEU A 129 -5.69 -1.39 1.82
C LEU A 129 -5.72 -2.32 3.04
N ARG A 130 -6.52 -1.96 4.05
CA ARG A 130 -6.67 -2.76 5.28
C ARG A 130 -8.09 -3.23 5.53
N GLY A 131 -9.02 -2.96 4.62
CA GLY A 131 -10.39 -3.43 4.75
C GLY A 131 -11.24 -3.29 3.51
N ILE A 132 -12.39 -3.97 3.52
CA ILE A 132 -13.44 -3.86 2.50
C ILE A 132 -14.81 -3.70 3.14
N ARG A 133 -15.70 -3.00 2.42
CA ARG A 133 -17.14 -3.01 2.68
C ARG A 133 -17.85 -3.76 1.58
N GLU A 134 -18.80 -4.61 1.96
CA GLU A 134 -19.58 -5.44 1.05
C GLU A 134 -21.09 -5.25 1.24
N PHE A 135 -21.81 -5.28 0.12
CA PHE A 135 -23.26 -5.36 0.07
C PHE A 135 -23.67 -6.51 -0.85
N SER A 136 -24.42 -7.47 -0.32
CA SER A 136 -24.87 -8.67 -1.04
C SER A 136 -23.73 -9.42 -1.77
N GLY A 137 -22.57 -9.55 -1.12
CA GLY A 137 -21.39 -10.23 -1.66
C GLY A 137 -20.54 -9.38 -2.63
N THR A 138 -20.99 -8.17 -2.97
CA THR A 138 -20.26 -7.25 -3.83
C THR A 138 -19.46 -6.26 -3.00
N VAL A 139 -18.17 -6.10 -3.29
CA VAL A 139 -17.33 -5.05 -2.69
C VAL A 139 -17.79 -3.67 -3.18
N ILE A 140 -18.14 -2.79 -2.24
CA ILE A 140 -18.62 -1.43 -2.50
C ILE A 140 -17.64 -0.35 -2.01
N GLY A 141 -16.62 -0.70 -1.24
CA GLY A 141 -15.60 0.24 -0.81
C GLY A 141 -14.38 -0.42 -0.17
N PHE A 142 -13.31 0.35 -0.05
CA PHE A 142 -12.01 -0.05 0.47
C PHE A 142 -11.59 0.88 1.61
N ASP A 143 -11.17 0.32 2.74
CA ASP A 143 -10.58 1.08 3.84
C ASP A 143 -9.09 1.25 3.59
N ILE A 144 -8.68 2.51 3.44
CA ILE A 144 -7.31 2.93 3.14
C ILE A 144 -6.63 3.38 4.42
N GLN A 145 -5.42 2.90 4.64
CA GLN A 145 -4.46 3.45 5.58
C GLN A 145 -3.30 4.10 4.81
N ASP A 146 -3.26 5.42 4.88
CA ASP A 146 -2.38 6.28 4.08
C ASP A 146 -1.19 6.73 4.93
N PRO A 147 0.06 6.54 4.47
CA PRO A 147 1.23 7.03 5.20
C PRO A 147 1.36 8.56 5.21
N ASP A 148 0.73 9.27 4.26
CA ASP A 148 0.70 10.74 4.16
C ASP A 148 -0.66 11.30 4.63
N PRO A 149 -0.77 11.85 5.86
CA PRO A 149 -2.06 12.25 6.41
C PRO A 149 -2.58 13.58 5.85
N THR A 150 -1.85 14.27 4.96
CA THR A 150 -2.14 15.67 4.60
C THR A 150 -3.44 15.88 3.83
N TRP A 151 -4.07 14.83 3.30
CA TRP A 151 -5.30 14.95 2.51
C TRP A 151 -6.56 14.55 3.26
N ARG A 152 -6.67 13.26 3.63
CA ARG A 152 -7.86 12.68 4.31
C ARG A 152 -7.49 12.06 5.66
N GLY A 153 -6.37 12.46 6.25
CA GLY A 153 -5.78 11.80 7.40
C GLY A 153 -5.23 10.43 7.05
N HIS A 154 -4.79 9.68 8.08
CA HIS A 154 -4.22 8.35 7.88
C HIS A 154 -5.24 7.29 7.51
N ASN A 155 -6.53 7.47 7.78
CA ASN A 155 -7.52 6.42 7.58
C ASN A 155 -8.76 7.00 6.91
N TYR A 156 -9.14 6.45 5.76
CA TYR A 156 -10.34 6.87 5.04
C TYR A 156 -10.91 5.74 4.19
N LEU A 157 -12.22 5.82 3.95
CA LEU A 157 -12.91 4.91 3.05
C LEU A 157 -12.96 5.52 1.65
N LEU A 158 -12.65 4.71 0.63
CA LEU A 158 -12.98 5.01 -0.76
C LEU A 158 -14.13 4.15 -1.23
N ALA A 159 -15.06 4.73 -1.98
CA ALA A 159 -16.03 3.95 -2.74
C ALA A 159 -15.30 3.09 -3.79
N ARG A 160 -15.87 1.95 -4.20
CA ARG A 160 -15.23 1.07 -5.20
C ARG A 160 -14.85 1.82 -6.48
N GLN A 161 -15.73 2.68 -6.98
CA GLN A 161 -15.47 3.46 -8.20
C GLN A 161 -14.37 4.50 -7.98
N GLU A 162 -14.42 5.23 -6.86
CA GLU A 162 -13.41 6.22 -6.49
C GLU A 162 -12.01 5.59 -6.37
N PHE A 163 -11.91 4.39 -5.77
CA PHE A 163 -10.66 3.63 -5.76
C PHE A 163 -10.22 3.22 -7.16
N LEU A 164 -11.12 2.67 -7.99
CA LEU A 164 -10.79 2.23 -9.35
C LEU A 164 -10.28 3.36 -10.23
N ASP A 165 -10.86 4.55 -10.11
CA ASP A 165 -10.47 5.73 -10.87
C ASP A 165 -9.07 6.20 -10.46
N GLY A 166 -8.81 6.28 -9.15
CA GLY A 166 -7.51 6.70 -8.62
C GLY A 166 -6.43 5.62 -8.57
N TRP A 167 -6.75 4.34 -8.80
CA TRP A 167 -5.80 3.24 -8.74
C TRP A 167 -4.98 3.13 -10.03
N ARG A 168 -3.66 3.13 -9.90
CA ARG A 168 -2.69 3.06 -11.00
C ARG A 168 -2.46 1.64 -11.51
N GLY A 169 -3.01 0.63 -10.83
CA GLY A 169 -2.82 -0.78 -11.18
C GLY A 169 -1.61 -1.44 -10.52
N GLY A 170 -0.85 -0.71 -9.70
CA GLY A 170 0.24 -1.30 -8.92
C GLY A 170 -0.28 -1.98 -7.64
N LEU A 171 0.21 -3.18 -7.32
CA LEU A 171 -0.08 -3.91 -6.07
C LEU A 171 1.16 -4.63 -5.54
N ILE A 172 1.23 -4.74 -4.22
CA ILE A 172 2.15 -5.60 -3.45
C ILE A 172 1.34 -6.26 -2.34
N TRP A 173 1.45 -7.58 -2.15
CA TRP A 173 0.64 -8.32 -1.18
C TRP A 173 1.42 -9.44 -0.48
N PRO A 174 1.00 -9.84 0.73
CA PRO A 174 1.58 -11.00 1.42
C PRO A 174 1.23 -12.30 0.69
N LYS A 175 2.23 -13.16 0.47
CA LYS A 175 2.03 -14.48 -0.14
C LYS A 175 1.28 -15.43 0.80
#